data_AF-A0A3M1YX73-F1
#
_entry.id   AF-A0A3M1YX73-F1
#
_cell.length_a   1.000
_cell.length_b   1.000
_cell.length_c   1.000
_cell.angle_alpha   90.00
_cell.angle_beta   90.00
_cell.angle_gamma   90.00
#
_symmetry.space_group_name_H-M   'P 1'
#
loop_
_entity.id
_entity.type
_entity.pdbx_description
1 polymer ?
#
loop_
_entity_poly.entity_id
_entity_poly.type
_entity_poly.pdbx_seq_one_letter_code
_entity_poly.pdbx_strand_id
1 'polypeptide(L)' 'MICMVLDQERLLDRTPVMQRSIERRNPYVDPLNFIQVALLKQLRTLTPDAPEYSDVLREVLATINGVAAGMKTTG' A
#
# COMPACT_ATOMS: atom_id res chain seq x y z
N MET A 1 -6.60 12.66 -18.01
CA MET A 1 -7.66 12.33 -18.99
C MET A 1 -9.01 12.18 -18.31
N ILE A 2 -9.17 11.28 -17.32
CA ILE A 2 -10.46 11.08 -16.62
C ILE A 2 -11.02 12.37 -15.97
N CYS A 3 -10.22 13.12 -15.21
CA CYS A 3 -10.68 14.38 -14.60
C CYS A 3 -11.17 15.40 -15.63
N MET A 4 -10.52 15.50 -16.80
CA MET A 4 -10.96 16.40 -17.88
C MET A 4 -12.31 15.97 -18.47
N VAL A 5 -12.54 14.66 -18.65
CA VAL A 5 -13.82 14.12 -19.12
C VAL A 5 -14.94 14.36 -18.10
N LEU A 6 -14.60 14.33 -16.81
CA LEU A 6 -15.53 14.56 -15.71
C LEU A 6 -15.69 16.04 -15.32
N ASP A 7 -14.99 16.96 -16.00
CA ASP A 7 -14.91 18.38 -15.64
C ASP A 7 -14.54 18.58 -14.16
N GLN A 8 -13.43 17.94 -13.75
CA GLN A 8 -12.87 17.98 -12.40
C GLN A 8 -11.42 18.45 -12.45
N GLU A 9 -10.97 19.16 -11.42
CA GLU A 9 -9.56 19.54 -11.28
C GLU A 9 -8.74 18.38 -10.69
N ARG A 10 -9.34 17.61 -9.76
CA ARG A 10 -8.70 16.49 -9.07
C ARG A 10 -9.65 15.30 -8.96
N LEU A 11 -9.05 14.13 -8.72
CA LEU A 11 -9.82 12.92 -8.47
C LEU A 11 -10.73 13.12 -7.24
N LEU A 12 -11.97 12.67 -7.34
CA LEU A 12 -12.97 12.65 -6.27
C LEU A 12 -13.53 14.01 -5.83
N ASP A 13 -13.40 15.07 -6.64
CA ASP A 13 -13.95 16.41 -6.32
C ASP A 13 -15.47 16.40 -6.04
N ARG A 14 -16.22 15.48 -6.66
CA ARG A 14 -17.66 15.28 -6.42
C ARG A 14 -17.97 14.51 -5.12
N THR A 15 -16.96 14.01 -4.41
CA THR A 15 -17.09 13.15 -3.21
C THR A 15 -16.05 13.55 -2.13
N PRO A 16 -16.14 14.77 -1.57
CA PRO A 16 -15.09 15.36 -0.73
C PRO A 16 -14.83 14.59 0.57
N VAL A 17 -15.85 13.94 1.14
CA VAL A 17 -15.69 13.09 2.34
C VAL A 17 -14.79 11.89 2.05
N MET A 18 -14.98 11.25 0.89
CA MET A 18 -14.16 10.11 0.49
C MET A 18 -12.74 10.55 0.13
N GLN A 19 -12.60 11.66 -0.60
CA GLN A 19 -11.31 12.28 -0.92
C GLN A 19 -10.50 12.51 0.36
N ARG A 20 -11.07 13.21 1.34
CA ARG A 20 -10.40 13.49 2.62
C ARG A 20 -10.13 12.24 3.45
N SER A 21 -11.01 11.23 3.38
CA SER A 21 -10.80 9.95 4.04
C SER A 21 -9.61 9.18 3.45
N ILE A 22 -9.40 9.25 2.14
CA ILE A 22 -8.24 8.63 1.46
C ILE A 22 -6.97 9.42 1.79
N GLU A 23 -7.00 10.76 1.65
CA GLU A 23 -5.86 11.63 1.98
C GLU A 23 -5.33 11.41 3.40
N ARG A 24 -6.22 11.19 4.38
CA ARG A 24 -5.82 10.91 5.77
C ARG A 24 -5.25 9.50 5.98
N ARG A 25 -5.57 8.55 5.11
CA ARG A 25 -5.09 7.16 5.21
C ARG A 25 -3.74 6.96 4.53
N ASN A 26 -3.51 7.62 3.39
CA ASN A 26 -2.27 7.47 2.62
C ASN A 26 -1.00 7.61 3.46
N PRO A 27 -0.86 8.58 4.39
CA PRO A 27 0.34 8.71 5.22
C PRO A 27 0.67 7.50 6.10
N TYR A 28 -0.28 6.59 6.35
CA TYR A 28 -0.05 5.35 7.10
C TYR A 28 0.25 4.16 6.17
N VAL A 29 -0.24 4.19 4.94
CA VAL A 29 0.01 3.15 3.93
C VAL A 29 1.36 3.36 3.25
N ASP A 30 1.75 4.62 3.01
CA ASP A 30 2.99 4.95 2.31
C ASP A 30 4.23 4.38 3.01
N PRO A 31 4.42 4.51 4.34
CA PRO A 31 5.56 3.90 5.01
C PRO A 31 5.55 2.36 4.91
N LEU A 32 4.38 1.73 4.99
CA LEU A 32 4.25 0.27 4.83
C LEU A 32 4.66 -0.17 3.43
N ASN A 33 4.32 0.58 2.39
CA ASN A 33 4.77 0.31 1.03
C ASN A 33 6.30 0.39 0.92
N PHE A 34 6.95 1.40 1.51
CA PHE A 34 8.41 1.51 1.50
C PHE A 34 9.08 0.36 2.24
N ILE A 35 8.56 0.00 3.42
CA ILE A 35 9.06 -1.15 4.20
C ILE A 35 8.88 -2.44 3.40
N GLN A 36 7.69 -2.67 2.81
CA GLN A 36 7.41 -3.84 1.99
C GLN A 36 8.38 -3.96 0.81
N VAL A 37 8.69 -2.86 0.12
CA VAL A 37 9.67 -2.87 -0.99
C VAL A 37 11.07 -3.27 -0.50
N ALA A 38 11.51 -2.77 0.65
CA ALA A 38 12.80 -3.15 1.23
C ALA A 38 12.83 -4.63 1.64
N LEU A 39 11.79 -5.11 2.33
CA LEU A 39 11.67 -6.50 2.75
C LEU A 39 11.56 -7.47 1.56
N LEU A 40 10.83 -7.11 0.49
CA LEU A 40 10.75 -7.92 -0.72
C LEU A 40 12.10 -8.00 -1.43
N LYS A 41 12.90 -6.93 -1.45
CA LYS A 41 14.26 -6.97 -1.99
C LYS A 41 15.11 -7.95 -1.18
N GLN A 42 15.06 -7.89 0.15
CA GLN A 42 15.78 -8.82 1.02
C GLN A 42 15.30 -10.27 0.82
N LEU A 43 14.00 -10.53 0.86
CA LEU A 43 13.41 -11.86 0.71
C LEU A 43 13.86 -12.53 -0.60
N ARG A 44 13.92 -11.77 -1.71
CA ARG A 44 14.36 -12.26 -3.02
C ARG A 44 15.84 -12.66 -3.08
N THR A 45 16.65 -12.25 -2.10
CA THR A 45 18.06 -12.65 -1.99
C THR A 45 18.26 -13.91 -1.14
N LEU A 46 17.23 -14.34 -0.41
CA LEU A 46 17.27 -15.50 0.47
C LEU A 46 16.74 -16.75 -0.26
N THR A 47 17.35 -17.89 0.02
CA THR A 47 16.80 -19.20 -0.34
C THR A 47 15.82 -19.67 0.75
N PRO A 48 14.84 -20.53 0.43
CA PRO A 48 13.85 -20.98 1.42
C PRO A 48 14.41 -21.72 2.64
N ASP A 49 15.61 -22.30 2.51
CA ASP A 49 16.36 -23.00 3.56
C ASP A 49 17.21 -22.05 4.42
N ALA A 50 17.34 -20.78 4.05
CA ALA A 50 18.07 -19.80 4.85
C ALA A 50 17.37 -19.58 6.20
N PRO A 51 18.12 -19.53 7.33
CA PRO A 51 17.53 -19.34 8.66
C PRO A 51 16.62 -18.12 8.77
N GLU A 52 16.97 -17.01 8.10
CA GLU A 52 16.22 -15.76 8.16
C GLU A 52 15.00 -15.72 7.23
N TYR A 53 14.86 -16.66 6.29
CA TYR A 53 13.81 -16.62 5.25
C TYR A 53 12.41 -16.53 5.85
N SER A 54 12.12 -17.37 6.85
CA SER A 54 10.80 -17.45 7.47
C SER A 54 10.42 -16.17 8.20
N ASP A 55 11.39 -15.51 8.83
CA ASP A 55 11.16 -14.27 9.57
C ASP A 55 10.93 -13.10 8.61
N VAL A 56 11.78 -12.96 7.57
CA VAL A 56 11.60 -11.93 6.54
C VAL A 56 10.27 -12.12 5.81
N LEU A 57 9.88 -13.36 5.50
CA LEU A 57 8.59 -13.66 4.89
C LEU A 57 7.43 -13.22 5.80
N ARG A 58 7.52 -13.44 7.11
CA ARG A 58 6.50 -13.00 8.08
C ARG A 58 6.34 -11.49 8.06
N GLU A 59 7.45 -10.74 8.03
CA GLU A 59 7.41 -9.28 7.96
C GLU A 59 6.80 -8.79 6.63
N VAL A 60 7.13 -9.43 5.51
CA VAL A 60 6.47 -9.14 4.22
C VAL A 60 4.96 -9.34 4.33
N LEU A 61 4.50 -10.46 4.89
CA LEU A 61 3.07 -10.74 5.07
C LEU A 61 2.41 -9.72 6.01
N ALA A 62 3.10 -9.26 7.06
CA ALA A 62 2.61 -8.21 7.95
C ALA A 62 2.38 -6.90 7.18
N THR A 63 3.31 -6.51 6.31
CA THR A 63 3.11 -5.31 5.47
C THR A 63 1.95 -5.47 4.49
N ILE A 64 1.75 -6.65 3.89
CA ILE A 64 0.60 -6.93 3.01
C ILE A 64 -0.71 -6.72 3.76
N ASN A 65 -0.83 -7.26 4.98
CA ASN A 65 -2.03 -7.09 5.80
C ASN A 65 -2.26 -5.62 6.16
N GLY A 66 -1.20 -4.89 6.52
CA GLY A 66 -1.29 -3.47 6.84
C GLY A 66 -1.74 -2.60 5.66
N VAL A 67 -1.16 -2.84 4.48
CA VAL A 67 -1.56 -2.13 3.24
C VAL A 67 -3.01 -2.45 2.88
N ALA A 68 -3.41 -3.73 2.91
CA ALA A 68 -4.79 -4.13 2.63
C ALA A 68 -5.81 -3.45 3.56
N ALA A 69 -5.51 -3.40 4.86
CA ALA A 69 -6.36 -2.71 5.83
C ALA A 69 -6.49 -1.20 5.55
N GLY A 70 -5.40 -0.55 5.10
CA GLY A 70 -5.41 0.88 4.74
C GLY A 70 -6.16 1.19 3.44
N MET A 71 -6.01 0.33 2.43
CA MET A 71 -6.63 0.48 1.12
C MET A 71 -8.16 0.28 1.15
N LYS A 72 -8.67 -0.52 2.11
CA LYS A 72 -10.10 -0.89 2.20
C LYS A 72 -10.58 -1.56 0.90
N THR A 73 -11.70 -1.12 0.32
CA THR A 73 -12.34 -1.70 -0.87
C THR A 73 -11.76 -1.07 -2.14
N THR A 74 -11.18 -1.89 -3.02
CA THR A 74 -10.54 -1.44 -4.28
C THR A 74 -11.08 -2.16 -5.53
N GLY A 75 -12.26 -2.77 -5.43
CA GLY A 75 -12.90 -3.57 -6.49
C GLY A 75 -13.69 -2.75 -7.50
#